data_AF-A0A351SPU0-F1
#
_entry.id   AF-A0A351SPU0-F1
#
_cell.length_a   1.000
_cell.length_b   1.000
_cell.length_c   1.000
_cell.angle_alpha   90.00
_cell.angle_beta   90.00
_cell.angle_gamma   90.00
#
_symmetry.space_group_name_H-M   'P 1'
#
loop_
_entity.id
_entity.type
_entity.pdbx_description
1 polymer ?
#
loop_
_entity_poly.entity_id
_entity_poly.type
_entity_poly.pdbx_seq_one_letter_code
_entity_poly.pdbx_strand_id
1 'polypeptide(L)'
;MGKFIAKKKIKLNFKTLALVSIGVLSLIVTFNVLLISYVEKIVGSSLGGSLFTNGLSANKISVDILNPKDFLSMGLNVIFKNDYLSEVNRVKNHSNSNDPEVYIYNTHESEAYAGSLIESYNIKYTVKIASYLLSDYLKDLEVPSYVEEASIDEFSETLGVPDATLYDASRTFVTKRINDFANLKLLIDIHRDSVPKETSTASIDGKSYAKVLFVVGMSHDKSVLNKKNAEKLNSLLDPALTRGIIEKTTEDGNGIYNQDLSGNAVLIEIGGNENTMEEVDNTLKLLATAIFKYLRES
;
A
#
# COMPACT_ATOMS: atom_id res chain seq x y z
N MET A 1 -55.97 32.95 -39.88
CA MET A 1 -55.03 31.92 -40.36
C MET A 1 -53.61 32.37 -40.06
N GLY A 2 -52.83 31.55 -39.35
CA GLY A 2 -51.56 31.95 -38.72
C GLY A 2 -50.45 32.35 -39.69
N LYS A 3 -49.68 33.38 -39.33
CA LYS A 3 -48.49 33.83 -40.08
C LYS A 3 -47.39 32.78 -39.97
N PHE A 4 -46.96 32.25 -41.12
CA PHE A 4 -45.80 31.37 -41.23
C PHE A 4 -44.52 32.19 -41.00
N ILE A 5 -43.84 31.96 -39.87
CA ILE A 5 -42.54 32.59 -39.58
C ILE A 5 -41.44 31.73 -40.21
N ALA A 6 -40.88 32.19 -41.34
CA ALA A 6 -39.75 31.52 -41.97
C ALA A 6 -38.51 31.59 -41.06
N LYS A 7 -37.97 30.43 -40.64
CA LYS A 7 -36.69 30.36 -39.92
C LYS A 7 -35.58 30.91 -40.82
N LYS A 8 -34.99 32.03 -40.42
CA LYS A 8 -33.89 32.71 -41.12
C LYS A 8 -32.66 31.77 -41.12
N LYS A 9 -32.30 31.21 -42.29
CA LYS A 9 -31.06 30.43 -42.44
C LYS A 9 -29.87 31.36 -42.21
N ILE A 10 -29.10 31.11 -41.15
CA ILE A 10 -27.85 31.82 -40.88
C ILE A 10 -26.84 31.38 -41.93
N LYS A 11 -26.53 32.26 -42.90
CA LYS A 11 -25.39 32.07 -43.80
C LYS A 11 -24.14 32.62 -43.09
N LEU A 12 -23.34 31.74 -42.46
CA LEU A 12 -21.99 32.12 -42.07
C LEU A 12 -21.15 32.34 -43.33
N ASN A 13 -20.53 33.52 -43.44
CA ASN A 13 -19.59 33.79 -44.52
C ASN A 13 -18.20 33.23 -44.15
N PHE A 14 -17.36 32.97 -45.15
CA PHE A 14 -16.02 32.41 -44.92
C PHE A 14 -15.20 33.20 -43.89
N LYS A 15 -15.35 34.54 -43.86
CA LYS A 15 -14.69 35.41 -42.88
C LYS A 15 -15.14 35.15 -41.42
N THR A 16 -16.43 34.93 -41.20
CA THR A 16 -16.98 34.61 -39.87
C THR A 16 -16.57 33.22 -39.43
N LEU A 17 -16.53 32.25 -40.35
CA LEU A 17 -16.01 30.91 -40.05
C LEU A 17 -14.52 30.96 -39.67
N ALA A 18 -13.71 31.70 -40.44
CA ALA A 18 -12.29 31.88 -40.14
C ALA A 18 -12.05 32.55 -38.78
N LEU A 19 -12.82 33.59 -38.44
CA LEU A 19 -12.72 34.26 -37.15
C LEU A 19 -13.10 33.34 -35.98
N VAL A 20 -14.15 32.53 -36.13
CA VAL A 20 -14.54 31.53 -35.12
C VAL A 20 -13.44 30.48 -34.97
N SER A 21 -12.87 29.99 -36.06
CA SER A 21 -11.75 29.03 -36.02
C SER A 21 -10.52 29.59 -35.32
N ILE A 22 -10.16 30.86 -35.58
CA ILE A 22 -9.05 31.54 -34.90
C ILE A 22 -9.34 31.67 -33.40
N GLY A 23 -10.58 32.04 -33.02
CA GLY A 23 -10.97 32.14 -31.62
C GLY A 23 -10.95 30.80 -30.88
N VAL A 24 -11.39 29.72 -31.53
CA VAL A 24 -11.31 28.36 -30.96
C VAL A 24 -9.85 27.92 -30.83
N LEU A 25 -9.01 28.20 -31.83
CA LEU A 25 -7.60 27.86 -31.78
C LEU A 25 -6.87 28.62 -30.66
N SER A 26 -7.17 29.92 -30.48
CA SER A 26 -6.56 30.71 -29.40
C SER A 26 -6.99 30.21 -28.02
N LEU A 27 -8.26 29.82 -27.84
CA LEU A 27 -8.77 29.18 -26.62
C LEU A 27 -8.02 27.88 -26.32
N ILE A 28 -7.83 27.02 -27.32
CA ILE A 28 -7.08 25.76 -27.18
C ILE A 28 -5.63 26.04 -26.78
N VAL A 29 -4.95 26.97 -27.45
CA VAL A 29 -3.57 27.34 -27.12
C VAL A 29 -3.48 27.90 -25.69
N THR A 30 -4.40 28.78 -25.32
CA THR A 30 -4.43 29.41 -23.99
C THR A 30 -4.68 28.39 -22.90
N PHE A 31 -5.64 27.48 -23.10
CA PHE A 31 -5.91 26.38 -22.19
C PHE A 31 -4.70 25.48 -22.02
N ASN A 32 -4.02 25.10 -23.11
CA ASN A 32 -2.80 24.29 -23.04
C ASN A 32 -1.67 25.00 -22.29
N VAL A 33 -1.43 26.28 -22.54
CA VAL A 33 -0.39 27.05 -21.82
C VAL A 33 -0.70 27.15 -20.32
N LEU A 34 -1.97 27.39 -19.96
CA LEU A 34 -2.39 27.42 -18.56
C LEU A 34 -2.27 26.04 -17.91
N LEU A 35 -2.62 24.97 -18.63
CA LEU A 35 -2.47 23.60 -18.15
C LEU A 35 -0.99 23.25 -17.94
N ILE A 36 -0.11 23.58 -18.89
CA ILE A 36 1.35 23.42 -18.73
C ILE A 36 1.84 24.13 -17.48
N SER A 37 1.50 25.42 -17.34
CA SER A 37 1.93 26.22 -16.19
C SER A 37 1.39 25.68 -14.86
N TYR A 38 0.16 25.16 -14.86
CA TYR A 38 -0.46 24.54 -13.69
C TYR A 38 0.21 23.20 -13.34
N VAL A 39 0.48 22.37 -14.33
CA VAL A 39 1.18 21.09 -14.16
C VAL A 39 2.62 21.32 -13.69
N GLU A 40 3.38 22.23 -14.31
CA GLU A 40 4.73 22.60 -13.89
C GLU A 40 4.79 23.12 -12.45
N LYS A 41 3.73 23.83 -11.99
CA LYS A 41 3.61 24.23 -10.58
C LYS A 41 3.40 23.05 -9.64
N ILE A 42 2.74 21.98 -10.09
CA ILE A 42 2.43 20.80 -9.27
C ILE A 42 3.59 19.80 -9.25
N VAL A 43 4.21 19.54 -10.40
CA VAL A 43 5.21 18.46 -10.56
C VAL A 43 6.65 18.96 -10.78
N GLY A 44 6.88 20.27 -10.81
CA GLY A 44 8.18 20.88 -11.12
C GLY A 44 8.42 21.04 -12.63
N SER A 45 9.24 22.03 -12.99
CA SER A 45 9.43 22.48 -14.39
C SER A 45 10.12 21.44 -15.28
N SER A 46 11.01 20.60 -14.75
CA SER A 46 11.70 19.57 -15.54
C SER A 46 10.77 18.40 -15.91
N LEU A 47 9.88 17.99 -14.99
CA LEU A 47 8.88 16.95 -15.22
C LEU A 47 7.70 17.46 -16.08
N GLY A 48 7.24 18.69 -15.83
CA GLY A 48 6.14 19.31 -16.58
C GLY A 48 6.43 19.40 -18.08
N GLY A 49 7.64 19.84 -18.46
CA GLY A 49 8.05 19.89 -19.87
C GLY A 49 8.16 18.50 -20.53
N SER A 50 8.60 17.49 -19.78
CA SER A 50 8.71 16.10 -20.25
C SER A 50 7.34 15.44 -20.44
N LEU A 51 6.39 15.70 -19.54
CA LEU A 51 5.01 15.18 -19.62
C LEU A 51 4.28 15.68 -20.88
N PHE A 52 4.46 16.95 -21.23
CA PHE A 52 3.84 17.52 -22.42
C PHE A 52 4.46 17.01 -23.72
N THR A 53 5.79 16.95 -23.79
CA THR A 53 6.49 16.48 -25.00
C THR A 53 6.21 15.00 -25.29
N ASN A 54 6.10 14.17 -24.25
CA ASN A 54 5.78 12.74 -24.38
C ASN A 54 4.28 12.47 -24.58
N GLY A 55 3.39 13.27 -23.99
CA GLY A 55 1.95 13.18 -24.22
C GLY A 55 1.55 13.56 -25.65
N LEU A 56 2.19 14.57 -26.24
CA LEU A 56 1.97 15.00 -27.62
C LEU A 56 2.57 14.04 -28.66
N SER A 57 3.66 13.34 -28.33
CA SER A 57 4.29 12.38 -29.24
C SER A 57 3.56 11.04 -29.28
N ALA A 58 2.83 10.67 -28.22
CA ALA A 58 2.13 9.40 -28.09
C ALA A 58 0.80 9.29 -28.85
N ASN A 59 0.13 10.40 -29.23
CA ASN A 59 -1.03 10.35 -30.14
C ASN A 59 -1.42 11.71 -30.74
N LYS A 60 -1.93 11.67 -31.98
CA LYS A 60 -2.64 12.80 -32.63
C LYS A 60 -3.75 13.28 -31.69
N ILE A 61 -3.66 14.55 -31.27
CA ILE A 61 -4.61 15.30 -30.43
C ILE A 61 -6.05 14.78 -30.61
N SER A 62 -6.48 13.88 -29.73
CA SER A 62 -7.87 13.46 -29.58
C SER A 62 -8.47 14.23 -28.40
N VAL A 63 -9.74 14.62 -28.55
CA VAL A 63 -10.48 15.49 -27.63
C VAL A 63 -10.83 14.80 -26.29
N ASP A 64 -10.39 13.57 -26.07
CA ASP A 64 -10.62 12.76 -24.85
C ASP A 64 -9.78 13.20 -23.63
N ILE A 65 -8.93 14.21 -23.76
CA ILE A 65 -8.17 14.81 -22.63
C ILE A 65 -9.10 15.52 -21.61
N LEU A 66 -10.39 15.68 -21.93
CA LEU A 66 -11.38 16.31 -21.07
C LEU A 66 -11.93 15.41 -19.95
N ASN A 67 -11.55 14.12 -19.90
CA ASN A 67 -11.93 13.23 -18.80
C ASN A 67 -10.85 13.26 -17.70
N PRO A 68 -11.12 13.83 -16.51
CA PRO A 68 -10.16 13.91 -15.41
C PRO A 68 -9.61 12.56 -14.96
N LYS A 69 -10.39 11.48 -15.12
CA LYS A 69 -9.95 10.11 -14.78
C LYS A 69 -8.90 9.58 -15.76
N ASP A 70 -9.06 9.89 -17.04
CA ASP A 70 -8.14 9.42 -18.08
C ASP A 70 -6.83 10.20 -18.02
N PHE A 71 -6.91 11.51 -17.76
CA PHE A 71 -5.73 12.35 -17.51
C PHE A 71 -4.97 11.92 -16.25
N LEU A 72 -5.67 11.59 -15.16
CA LEU A 72 -5.07 11.05 -13.94
C LEU A 72 -4.41 9.70 -14.20
N SER A 73 -5.06 8.80 -14.94
CA SER A 73 -4.50 7.49 -15.30
C SER A 73 -3.26 7.61 -16.18
N MET A 74 -3.22 8.58 -17.11
CA MET A 74 -2.06 8.85 -17.96
C MET A 74 -0.91 9.47 -17.16
N GLY A 75 -1.19 10.42 -16.27
CA GLY A 75 -0.19 11.00 -15.36
C GLY A 75 0.44 9.95 -14.45
N LEU A 76 -0.40 9.07 -13.88
CA LEU A 76 0.05 7.94 -13.09
C LEU A 76 0.91 6.97 -13.93
N ASN A 77 0.45 6.58 -15.13
CA ASN A 77 1.19 5.68 -16.02
C ASN A 77 2.55 6.20 -16.49
N VAL A 78 2.74 7.52 -16.58
CA VAL A 78 4.03 8.12 -16.93
C VAL A 78 4.96 8.21 -15.72
N ILE A 79 4.43 8.50 -14.52
CA ILE A 79 5.20 8.56 -13.26
C ILE A 79 5.76 7.19 -12.88
N PHE A 80 5.02 6.11 -13.14
CA PHE A 80 5.47 4.77 -12.77
C PHE A 80 6.75 4.33 -13.50
N LYS A 81 7.14 4.94 -14.61
CA LYS A 81 7.97 4.25 -15.60
C LYS A 81 9.46 4.02 -15.27
N ASN A 82 10.07 4.63 -14.25
CA ASN A 82 11.55 4.57 -14.15
C ASN A 82 12.22 3.96 -12.92
N ASP A 83 11.63 3.83 -11.73
CA ASP A 83 12.29 3.11 -10.61
C ASP A 83 11.30 2.40 -9.63
N TYR A 84 10.08 2.92 -9.45
CA TYR A 84 9.10 2.45 -8.45
C TYR A 84 8.00 1.50 -9.01
N LEU A 85 8.19 1.01 -10.24
CA LEU A 85 7.17 0.28 -10.99
C LEU A 85 6.90 -1.11 -10.40
N SER A 86 7.89 -1.73 -9.76
CA SER A 86 7.82 -3.14 -9.39
C SER A 86 6.92 -3.36 -8.17
N GLU A 87 7.09 -2.56 -7.13
CA GLU A 87 6.36 -2.59 -5.87
C GLU A 87 4.94 -2.09 -6.06
N VAL A 88 4.74 -1.00 -6.82
CA VAL A 88 3.40 -0.50 -7.12
C VAL A 88 2.62 -1.50 -7.97
N ASN A 89 3.25 -2.13 -8.98
CA ASN A 89 2.58 -3.15 -9.78
C ASN A 89 2.25 -4.38 -8.93
N ARG A 90 3.14 -4.78 -8.02
CA ARG A 90 2.91 -5.86 -7.06
C ARG A 90 1.66 -5.58 -6.23
N VAL A 91 1.62 -4.44 -5.55
CA VAL A 91 0.45 -4.00 -4.76
C VAL A 91 -0.82 -3.88 -5.62
N LYS A 92 -0.74 -3.33 -6.84
CA LYS A 92 -1.90 -3.21 -7.74
C LYS A 92 -2.43 -4.54 -8.27
N ASN A 93 -1.54 -5.48 -8.55
CA ASN A 93 -1.88 -6.80 -9.08
C ASN A 93 -2.05 -7.84 -7.96
N HIS A 94 -1.95 -7.41 -6.70
CA HIS A 94 -2.21 -8.25 -5.54
C HIS A 94 -3.58 -8.91 -5.68
N SER A 95 -3.63 -10.18 -5.32
CA SER A 95 -4.83 -10.99 -5.41
C SER A 95 -4.91 -11.87 -4.18
N ASN A 96 -5.95 -11.67 -3.38
CA ASN A 96 -6.23 -12.52 -2.23
C ASN A 96 -6.65 -13.93 -2.64
N SER A 97 -6.19 -14.95 -1.89
CA SER A 97 -6.71 -16.31 -2.00
C SER A 97 -8.05 -16.44 -1.29
N ASN A 98 -9.01 -17.16 -1.91
CA ASN A 98 -10.28 -17.51 -1.26
C ASN A 98 -10.15 -18.66 -0.25
N ASP A 99 -9.01 -19.37 -0.26
CA ASP A 99 -8.68 -20.42 0.70
C ASP A 99 -7.21 -20.25 1.15
N PRO A 100 -6.93 -19.26 2.02
CA PRO A 100 -5.57 -18.92 2.43
C PRO A 100 -5.03 -19.84 3.54
N GLU A 101 -3.73 -20.15 3.48
CA GLU A 101 -2.97 -20.74 4.60
C GLU A 101 -2.49 -19.64 5.58
N VAL A 102 -2.25 -18.42 5.09
CA VAL A 102 -1.76 -17.29 5.88
C VAL A 102 -2.73 -16.11 5.78
N TYR A 103 -3.13 -15.58 6.93
CA TYR A 103 -3.90 -14.33 7.01
C TYR A 103 -3.01 -13.23 7.58
N ILE A 104 -2.93 -12.11 6.86
CA ILE A 104 -2.11 -10.95 7.20
C ILE A 104 -3.04 -9.76 7.44
N TYR A 105 -2.88 -9.12 8.59
CA TYR A 105 -3.59 -7.90 8.93
C TYR A 105 -2.65 -6.89 9.59
N ASN A 106 -3.15 -5.68 9.80
CA ASN A 106 -2.38 -4.61 10.41
C ASN A 106 -3.28 -3.88 11.40
N THR A 107 -3.12 -4.13 12.69
CA THR A 107 -3.86 -3.39 13.72
C THR A 107 -3.58 -1.88 13.62
N HIS A 108 -2.34 -1.50 13.30
CA HIS A 108 -1.92 -0.13 13.06
C HIS A 108 -1.59 0.10 11.57
N GLU A 109 -2.57 -0.01 10.69
CA GLU A 109 -2.35 -0.01 9.22
C GLU A 109 -1.71 1.26 8.64
N SER A 110 -1.85 2.40 9.32
CA SER A 110 -1.27 3.69 8.94
C SER A 110 0.17 3.91 9.43
N GLU A 111 0.76 2.95 10.15
CA GLU A 111 2.18 3.00 10.53
C GLU A 111 3.07 3.08 9.29
N ALA A 112 3.74 4.22 9.14
CA ALA A 112 4.58 4.52 7.99
C ALA A 112 6.08 4.38 8.28
N TYR A 113 6.81 3.95 7.26
CA TYR A 113 8.26 3.95 7.14
C TYR A 113 8.78 5.30 6.62
N ALA A 114 10.10 5.42 6.50
CA ALA A 114 10.72 6.61 5.94
C ALA A 114 10.45 6.73 4.43
N GLY A 115 10.12 7.94 4.00
CA GLY A 115 9.85 8.27 2.60
C GLY A 115 8.40 8.04 2.16
N SER A 116 8.16 8.29 0.88
CA SER A 116 6.84 8.21 0.25
C SER A 116 6.91 7.35 -1.01
N LEU A 117 5.90 6.51 -1.22
CA LEU A 117 5.67 5.77 -2.46
C LEU A 117 5.48 6.73 -3.64
N ILE A 118 4.73 7.81 -3.41
CA ILE A 118 4.62 8.91 -4.37
C ILE A 118 4.63 10.23 -3.61
N GLU A 119 5.75 10.95 -3.67
CA GLU A 119 5.97 12.21 -2.96
C GLU A 119 4.95 13.28 -3.37
N SER A 120 4.56 13.33 -4.66
CA SER A 120 3.57 14.28 -5.18
C SER A 120 2.13 14.04 -4.70
N TYR A 121 1.81 12.83 -4.24
CA TYR A 121 0.49 12.47 -3.70
C TYR A 121 0.52 12.18 -2.20
N ASN A 122 1.66 12.40 -1.54
CA ASN A 122 1.87 12.11 -0.11
C ASN A 122 1.47 10.68 0.28
N ILE A 123 1.64 9.72 -0.63
CA ILE A 123 1.36 8.31 -0.35
C ILE A 123 2.59 7.75 0.35
N LYS A 124 2.45 7.36 1.61
CA LYS A 124 3.54 6.84 2.43
C LYS A 124 3.72 5.35 2.24
N TYR A 125 4.94 4.86 2.45
CA TYR A 125 5.18 3.44 2.64
C TYR A 125 4.68 3.00 4.00
N THR A 126 3.60 2.23 4.08
CA THR A 126 3.02 1.76 5.35
C THR A 126 3.21 0.26 5.55
N VAL A 127 2.99 -0.20 6.78
CA VAL A 127 2.92 -1.63 7.11
C VAL A 127 1.87 -2.37 6.27
N LYS A 128 0.80 -1.68 5.82
CA LYS A 128 -0.18 -2.24 4.88
C LYS A 128 0.44 -2.57 3.51
N ILE A 129 1.33 -1.70 3.00
CA ILE A 129 2.09 -1.99 1.77
C ILE A 129 3.04 -3.17 2.01
N ALA A 130 3.70 -3.24 3.16
CA ALA A 130 4.54 -4.38 3.53
C ALA A 130 3.74 -5.69 3.55
N SER A 131 2.50 -5.69 4.04
CA SER A 131 1.61 -6.86 4.02
C SER A 131 1.32 -7.36 2.59
N TYR A 132 1.05 -6.45 1.65
CA TYR A 132 0.84 -6.82 0.24
C TYR A 132 2.10 -7.40 -0.39
N LEU A 133 3.27 -6.78 -0.17
CA LEU A 133 4.53 -7.31 -0.68
C LEU A 133 4.87 -8.69 -0.10
N LEU A 134 4.64 -8.89 1.21
CA LEU A 134 4.81 -10.19 1.84
C LEU A 134 3.92 -11.24 1.18
N SER A 135 2.65 -10.90 0.96
CA SER A 135 1.69 -11.78 0.31
C SER A 135 2.13 -12.18 -1.10
N ASP A 136 2.69 -11.24 -1.88
CA ASP A 136 3.23 -11.57 -3.19
C ASP A 136 4.45 -12.50 -3.12
N TYR A 137 5.36 -12.31 -2.17
CA TYR A 137 6.49 -13.24 -1.98
C TYR A 137 6.02 -14.62 -1.50
N LEU A 138 4.98 -14.70 -0.68
CA LEU A 138 4.36 -15.97 -0.29
C LEU A 138 3.71 -16.66 -1.49
N LYS A 139 3.04 -15.90 -2.36
CA LYS A 139 2.48 -16.40 -3.61
C LYS A 139 3.55 -16.97 -4.55
N ASP A 140 4.70 -16.31 -4.67
CA ASP A 140 5.85 -16.82 -5.44
C ASP A 140 6.38 -18.16 -4.90
N LEU A 141 6.12 -18.45 -3.61
CA LEU A 141 6.47 -19.70 -2.92
C LEU A 141 5.29 -20.69 -2.84
N GLU A 142 4.22 -20.46 -3.60
CA GLU A 142 2.99 -21.28 -3.61
C GLU A 142 2.32 -21.40 -2.22
N VAL A 143 2.44 -20.35 -1.39
CA VAL A 143 1.72 -20.22 -0.12
C VAL A 143 0.53 -19.27 -0.34
N PRO A 144 -0.70 -19.79 -0.37
CA PRO A 144 -1.87 -18.93 -0.55
C PRO A 144 -2.08 -18.07 0.70
N SER A 145 -2.23 -16.76 0.50
CA SER A 145 -2.40 -15.79 1.57
C SER A 145 -3.58 -14.84 1.31
N TYR A 146 -4.06 -14.23 2.39
CA TYR A 146 -5.08 -13.19 2.36
C TYR A 146 -4.61 -12.00 3.20
N VAL A 147 -4.57 -10.81 2.60
CA VAL A 147 -4.33 -9.54 3.29
C VAL A 147 -5.68 -8.88 3.58
N GLU A 148 -5.94 -8.47 4.81
CA GLU A 148 -7.18 -7.76 5.16
C GLU A 148 -7.31 -6.45 4.38
N GLU A 149 -8.43 -6.27 3.70
CA GLU A 149 -8.68 -5.11 2.83
C GLU A 149 -9.52 -4.06 3.55
N ALA A 150 -10.31 -4.46 4.54
CA ALA A 150 -11.08 -3.53 5.35
C ALA A 150 -10.14 -2.58 6.10
N SER A 151 -10.49 -1.29 6.11
CA SER A 151 -9.76 -0.30 6.90
C SER A 151 -10.15 -0.41 8.37
N ILE A 152 -9.15 -0.71 9.19
CA ILE A 152 -9.28 -0.76 10.65
C ILE A 152 -9.38 0.65 11.21
N ASP A 153 -8.68 1.62 10.61
CA ASP A 153 -8.73 3.03 11.01
C ASP A 153 -10.16 3.59 10.78
N GLU A 154 -10.72 3.45 9.57
CA GLU A 154 -12.07 3.94 9.25
C GLU A 154 -13.16 3.23 10.07
N PHE A 155 -13.01 1.91 10.28
CA PHE A 155 -13.95 1.13 11.07
C PHE A 155 -13.94 1.58 12.54
N SER A 156 -12.75 1.81 13.10
CA SER A 156 -12.58 2.31 14.46
C SER A 156 -13.20 3.71 14.63
N GLU A 157 -12.96 4.63 13.70
CA GLU A 157 -13.55 5.97 13.73
C GLU A 157 -15.08 5.93 13.73
N THR A 158 -15.67 5.01 12.94
CA THR A 158 -17.12 4.84 12.84
C THR A 158 -17.75 4.36 14.16
N LEU A 159 -17.01 3.62 15.00
CA LEU A 159 -17.49 3.11 16.29
C LEU A 159 -17.50 4.17 17.41
N GLY A 160 -16.75 5.27 17.26
CA GLY A 160 -16.83 6.44 18.16
C GLY A 160 -16.39 6.19 19.61
N VAL A 161 -15.60 5.15 19.90
CA VAL A 161 -15.12 4.84 21.26
C VAL A 161 -13.66 5.30 21.43
N PRO A 162 -13.32 6.17 22.39
CA PRO A 162 -12.03 6.88 22.39
C PRO A 162 -10.76 6.07 22.74
N ASP A 163 -10.84 4.92 23.44
CA ASP A 163 -9.64 4.34 24.09
C ASP A 163 -9.49 2.80 23.99
N ALA A 164 -10.31 2.10 23.18
CA ALA A 164 -10.20 0.65 22.91
C ALA A 164 -10.15 0.32 21.39
N THR A 165 -9.71 1.29 20.61
CA THR A 165 -10.06 1.50 19.19
C THR A 165 -9.59 0.42 18.21
N LEU A 166 -8.27 0.26 18.06
CA LEU A 166 -7.72 -0.47 16.90
C LEU A 166 -7.64 -1.98 17.11
N TYR A 167 -7.31 -2.43 18.34
CA TYR A 167 -7.27 -3.87 18.64
C TYR A 167 -8.68 -4.49 18.63
N ASP A 168 -9.71 -3.79 19.09
CA ASP A 168 -11.10 -4.29 19.02
C ASP A 168 -11.64 -4.26 17.58
N ALA A 169 -11.30 -3.22 16.81
CA ALA A 169 -11.62 -3.12 15.40
C ALA A 169 -10.99 -4.27 14.60
N SER A 170 -9.67 -4.45 14.71
CA SER A 170 -8.96 -5.56 14.05
C SER A 170 -9.49 -6.93 14.51
N ARG A 171 -9.78 -7.10 15.80
CA ARG A 171 -10.36 -8.34 16.36
C ARG A 171 -11.64 -8.76 15.65
N THR A 172 -12.49 -7.79 15.29
CA THR A 172 -13.74 -8.05 14.56
C THR A 172 -13.46 -8.71 13.21
N PHE A 173 -12.51 -8.17 12.46
CA PHE A 173 -12.10 -8.73 11.16
C PHE A 173 -11.38 -10.06 11.32
N VAL A 174 -10.41 -10.16 12.23
CA VAL A 174 -9.68 -11.42 12.47
C VAL A 174 -10.63 -12.55 12.85
N THR A 175 -11.57 -12.29 13.77
CA THR A 175 -12.58 -13.28 14.18
C THR A 175 -13.44 -13.71 12.99
N LYS A 176 -13.86 -12.77 12.14
CA LYS A 176 -14.58 -13.10 10.91
C LYS A 176 -13.76 -14.00 9.99
N ARG A 177 -12.50 -13.66 9.72
CA ARG A 177 -11.63 -14.43 8.81
C ARG A 177 -11.30 -15.83 9.31
N ILE A 178 -11.09 -16.00 10.62
CA ILE A 178 -10.92 -17.33 11.24
C ILE A 178 -12.12 -18.23 10.96
N ASN A 179 -13.34 -17.68 10.96
CA ASN A 179 -14.56 -18.44 10.69
C ASN A 179 -14.79 -18.68 9.19
N ASP A 180 -14.36 -17.75 8.33
CA ASP A 180 -14.54 -17.85 6.87
C ASP A 180 -13.51 -18.79 6.21
N PHE A 181 -12.28 -18.87 6.73
CA PHE A 181 -11.17 -19.59 6.11
C PHE A 181 -10.86 -20.91 6.82
N ALA A 182 -11.19 -22.02 6.17
CA ALA A 182 -11.02 -23.36 6.75
C ALA A 182 -9.56 -23.84 6.78
N ASN A 183 -8.72 -23.40 5.84
CA ASN A 183 -7.31 -23.85 5.72
C ASN A 183 -6.31 -22.93 6.43
N LEU A 184 -6.78 -22.05 7.32
CA LEU A 184 -5.94 -21.05 7.95
C LEU A 184 -4.95 -21.69 8.94
N LYS A 185 -3.65 -21.46 8.73
CA LYS A 185 -2.56 -22.03 9.55
C LYS A 185 -1.79 -21.01 10.36
N LEU A 186 -1.69 -19.77 9.87
CA LEU A 186 -0.92 -18.69 10.50
C LEU A 186 -1.64 -17.36 10.36
N LEU A 187 -1.71 -16.61 11.47
CA LEU A 187 -2.22 -15.24 11.51
C LEU A 187 -1.07 -14.30 11.81
N ILE A 188 -0.89 -13.25 11.02
CA ILE A 188 0.21 -12.30 11.15
C ILE A 188 -0.35 -10.89 11.28
N ASP A 189 -0.05 -10.25 12.41
CA ASP A 189 -0.21 -8.81 12.58
C ASP A 189 1.13 -8.11 12.29
N ILE A 190 1.20 -7.34 11.21
CA ILE A 190 2.44 -6.64 10.82
C ILE A 190 2.42 -5.21 11.35
N HIS A 191 3.48 -4.87 12.07
CA HIS A 191 3.74 -3.55 12.65
C HIS A 191 5.13 -3.05 12.24
N ARG A 192 5.45 -1.83 12.63
CA ARG A 192 6.84 -1.34 12.66
C ARG A 192 7.15 -0.71 14.03
N ASP A 193 8.32 -1.03 14.56
CA ASP A 193 8.74 -0.48 15.85
C ASP A 193 8.98 1.05 15.74
N SER A 194 9.20 1.71 16.87
CA SER A 194 9.56 3.14 16.95
C SER A 194 11.02 3.33 17.36
N VAL A 195 11.85 2.28 17.27
CA VAL A 195 13.28 2.37 17.58
C VAL A 195 14.09 3.06 16.46
N PRO A 196 15.24 3.69 16.80
CA PRO A 196 16.12 4.34 15.82
C PRO A 196 16.68 3.39 14.76
N LYS A 197 17.06 3.96 13.61
CA LYS A 197 17.64 3.26 12.47
C LYS A 197 18.76 2.28 12.83
N GLU A 198 19.66 2.67 13.72
CA GLU A 198 20.82 1.88 14.12
C GLU A 198 20.42 0.58 14.85
N THR A 199 19.27 0.59 15.51
CA THR A 199 18.72 -0.59 16.19
C THR A 199 17.93 -1.45 15.23
N SER A 200 17.19 -0.83 14.31
CA SER A 200 16.28 -1.50 13.39
C SER A 200 16.90 -1.95 12.06
N THR A 201 18.19 -1.71 11.82
CA THR A 201 18.83 -2.03 10.53
C THR A 201 19.97 -3.03 10.70
N ALA A 202 20.05 -4.00 9.79
CA ALA A 202 21.16 -4.92 9.62
C ALA A 202 21.83 -4.70 8.27
N SER A 203 23.14 -4.97 8.18
CA SER A 203 23.85 -5.07 6.90
C SER A 203 24.32 -6.51 6.72
N ILE A 204 23.86 -7.16 5.66
CA ILE A 204 24.20 -8.54 5.30
C ILE A 204 24.65 -8.51 3.84
N ASP A 205 25.89 -8.94 3.59
CA ASP A 205 26.51 -8.96 2.26
C ASP A 205 26.42 -7.63 1.49
N GLY A 206 26.60 -6.51 2.19
CA GLY A 206 26.58 -5.18 1.60
C GLY A 206 25.18 -4.64 1.25
N LYS A 207 24.12 -5.36 1.62
CA LYS A 207 22.72 -4.89 1.53
C LYS A 207 22.18 -4.57 2.90
N SER A 208 21.32 -3.56 2.97
CA SER A 208 20.64 -3.16 4.21
C SER A 208 19.26 -3.81 4.31
N TYR A 209 18.91 -4.21 5.53
CA TYR A 209 17.68 -4.92 5.88
C TYR A 209 17.06 -4.31 7.13
N ALA A 210 15.73 -4.23 7.15
CA ALA A 210 14.95 -3.95 8.35
C ALA A 210 14.97 -5.20 9.26
N LYS A 211 15.40 -5.06 10.50
CA LYS A 211 15.41 -6.18 11.44
C LYS A 211 13.99 -6.57 11.85
N VAL A 212 13.79 -7.85 12.10
CA VAL A 212 12.52 -8.41 12.55
C VAL A 212 12.52 -8.56 14.06
N LEU A 213 11.42 -8.19 14.71
CA LEU A 213 11.16 -8.48 16.12
C LEU A 213 9.79 -9.17 16.25
N PHE A 214 9.72 -10.22 17.04
CA PHE A 214 8.44 -10.85 17.38
C PHE A 214 7.93 -10.34 18.73
N VAL A 215 6.65 -10.00 18.79
CA VAL A 215 5.98 -9.58 20.04
C VAL A 215 4.99 -10.65 20.46
N VAL A 216 5.06 -11.09 21.71
CA VAL A 216 4.15 -12.10 22.26
C VAL A 216 3.40 -11.53 23.47
N GLY A 217 2.08 -11.53 23.39
CA GLY A 217 1.21 -11.21 24.51
C GLY A 217 1.21 -12.35 25.53
N MET A 218 1.42 -12.04 26.81
CA MET A 218 1.47 -13.04 27.88
C MET A 218 0.17 -13.14 28.67
N SER A 219 -0.79 -12.23 28.44
CA SER A 219 -2.02 -12.10 29.24
C SER A 219 -3.19 -12.92 28.69
N HIS A 220 -2.93 -14.12 28.16
CA HIS A 220 -3.96 -15.06 27.67
C HIS A 220 -3.46 -16.52 27.63
N ASP A 221 -4.41 -17.47 27.61
CA ASP A 221 -4.14 -18.90 27.77
C ASP A 221 -3.35 -19.55 26.62
N LYS A 222 -3.30 -18.91 25.45
CA LYS A 222 -2.59 -19.41 24.26
C LYS A 222 -1.13 -18.94 24.18
N SER A 223 -0.72 -18.01 25.03
CA SER A 223 0.60 -17.34 25.01
C SER A 223 1.78 -18.31 24.89
N VAL A 224 1.75 -19.45 25.57
CA VAL A 224 2.80 -20.48 25.48
C VAL A 224 2.95 -21.05 24.06
N LEU A 225 1.83 -21.29 23.37
CA LEU A 225 1.84 -21.79 22.00
C LEU A 225 2.24 -20.68 21.01
N ASN A 226 1.73 -19.46 21.21
CA ASN A 226 2.14 -18.30 20.40
C ASN A 226 3.64 -18.03 20.51
N LYS A 227 4.21 -18.09 21.73
CA LYS A 227 5.64 -17.97 21.99
C LYS A 227 6.44 -19.05 21.26
N LYS A 228 6.02 -20.32 21.37
CA LYS A 228 6.68 -21.43 20.67
C LYS A 228 6.70 -21.22 19.15
N ASN A 229 5.60 -20.73 18.58
CA ASN A 229 5.50 -20.46 17.14
C ASN A 229 6.39 -19.26 16.73
N ALA A 230 6.44 -18.20 17.54
CA ALA A 230 7.36 -17.09 17.35
C ALA A 230 8.83 -17.54 17.44
N GLU A 231 9.19 -18.40 18.41
CA GLU A 231 10.52 -19.00 18.54
C GLU A 231 10.92 -19.82 17.31
N LYS A 232 10.00 -20.63 16.79
CA LYS A 232 10.25 -21.42 15.58
C LYS A 232 10.46 -20.52 14.36
N LEU A 233 9.58 -19.54 14.12
CA LEU A 233 9.75 -18.57 13.02
C LEU A 233 11.06 -17.79 13.16
N ASN A 234 11.36 -17.30 14.35
CA ASN A 234 12.59 -16.58 14.66
C ASN A 234 13.84 -17.40 14.36
N SER A 235 13.83 -18.71 14.68
CA SER A 235 14.95 -19.61 14.42
C SER A 235 15.22 -19.87 12.94
N LEU A 236 14.26 -19.56 12.06
CA LEU A 236 14.38 -19.74 10.60
C LEU A 236 14.95 -18.50 9.91
N LEU A 237 15.12 -17.39 10.63
CA LEU A 237 15.74 -16.16 10.13
C LEU A 237 17.26 -16.17 10.35
N ASP A 238 17.97 -15.36 9.58
CA ASP A 238 19.39 -15.07 9.85
C ASP A 238 19.53 -14.40 11.24
N PRO A 239 20.45 -14.84 12.11
CA PRO A 239 20.69 -14.21 13.41
C PRO A 239 20.99 -12.71 13.35
N ALA A 240 21.56 -12.21 12.26
CA ALA A 240 21.82 -10.78 12.06
C ALA A 240 20.54 -9.99 11.72
N LEU A 241 19.52 -10.65 11.17
CA LEU A 241 18.25 -10.05 10.76
C LEU A 241 17.24 -9.94 11.90
N THR A 242 17.38 -10.75 12.96
CA THR A 242 16.41 -10.75 14.05
C THR A 242 16.89 -10.00 15.29
N ARG A 243 15.95 -9.32 15.96
CA ARG A 243 16.09 -8.76 17.31
C ARG A 243 15.57 -9.71 18.39
N GLY A 244 15.06 -10.88 17.99
CA GLY A 244 14.54 -11.91 18.88
C GLY A 244 13.05 -11.76 19.15
N ILE A 245 12.67 -12.04 20.41
CA ILE A 245 11.28 -12.08 20.86
C ILE A 245 11.18 -11.22 22.11
N ILE A 246 10.15 -10.39 22.18
CA ILE A 246 9.75 -9.70 23.40
C ILE A 246 8.43 -10.24 23.89
N GLU A 247 8.36 -10.45 25.20
CA GLU A 247 7.14 -10.81 25.91
C GLU A 247 6.53 -9.53 26.50
N LYS A 248 5.22 -9.38 26.36
CA LYS A 248 4.49 -8.20 26.79
C LYS A 248 3.32 -8.62 27.66
N THR A 249 3.28 -8.09 28.88
CA THR A 249 2.12 -8.20 29.77
C THR A 249 1.21 -6.98 29.62
N THR A 250 0.11 -6.92 30.36
CA THR A 250 -0.74 -5.72 30.44
C THR A 250 -0.02 -4.53 31.12
N GLU A 251 1.10 -4.76 31.81
CA GLU A 251 1.91 -3.69 32.38
C GLU A 251 2.84 -3.04 31.33
N ASP A 252 3.17 -3.77 30.26
CA ASP A 252 4.10 -3.35 29.21
C ASP A 252 3.41 -2.83 27.93
N GLY A 253 2.09 -2.95 27.84
CA GLY A 253 1.28 -2.66 26.67
C GLY A 253 -0.09 -3.36 26.71
N ASN A 254 -0.62 -3.75 25.55
CA ASN A 254 -1.92 -4.44 25.46
C ASN A 254 -1.89 -5.83 26.15
N GLY A 255 -0.76 -6.55 26.04
CA GLY A 255 -0.56 -7.86 26.65
C GLY A 255 -1.28 -9.04 25.98
N ILE A 256 -2.16 -8.78 24.99
CA ILE A 256 -2.94 -9.82 24.29
C ILE A 256 -2.72 -9.78 22.77
N TYR A 257 -2.78 -8.60 22.15
CA TYR A 257 -2.47 -8.37 20.72
C TYR A 257 -3.30 -9.24 19.76
N ASN A 258 -4.54 -9.57 20.12
CA ASN A 258 -5.41 -10.54 19.42
C ASN A 258 -4.83 -11.97 19.28
N GLN A 259 -3.72 -12.26 19.96
CA GLN A 259 -3.08 -13.58 19.93
C GLN A 259 -3.87 -14.63 20.70
N ASP A 260 -4.78 -14.20 21.57
CA ASP A 260 -5.75 -15.07 22.23
C ASP A 260 -6.77 -15.69 21.27
N LEU A 261 -6.96 -15.15 20.06
CA LEU A 261 -7.86 -15.72 19.05
C LEU A 261 -7.35 -17.05 18.51
N SER A 262 -6.03 -17.20 18.30
CA SER A 262 -5.42 -18.41 17.74
C SER A 262 -4.03 -18.65 18.31
N GLY A 263 -3.71 -19.91 18.64
CA GLY A 263 -2.35 -20.28 19.08
C GLY A 263 -1.29 -20.11 17.99
N ASN A 264 -1.73 -19.96 16.74
CA ASN A 264 -0.87 -19.70 15.59
C ASN A 264 -0.92 -18.22 15.15
N ALA A 265 -1.28 -17.31 16.05
CA ALA A 265 -1.17 -15.88 15.80
C ALA A 265 0.19 -15.34 16.23
N VAL A 266 0.79 -14.46 15.42
CA VAL A 266 2.05 -13.79 15.71
C VAL A 266 1.96 -12.31 15.36
N LEU A 267 2.60 -11.47 16.17
CA LEU A 267 2.83 -10.06 15.85
C LEU A 267 4.30 -9.91 15.45
N ILE A 268 4.53 -9.32 14.28
CA ILE A 268 5.86 -9.12 13.71
C ILE A 268 6.08 -7.63 13.48
N GLU A 269 7.06 -7.06 14.17
CA GLU A 269 7.58 -5.72 13.89
C GLU A 269 8.71 -5.83 12.87
N ILE A 270 8.58 -5.10 11.76
CA ILE A 270 9.59 -5.09 10.68
C ILE A 270 10.22 -3.71 10.66
N GLY A 271 11.45 -3.62 11.14
CA GLY A 271 12.20 -2.37 11.23
C GLY A 271 11.59 -1.36 12.21
N GLY A 272 11.90 -0.09 12.00
CA GLY A 272 11.36 1.07 12.69
C GLY A 272 10.96 2.17 11.70
N ASN A 273 10.44 3.29 12.21
CA ASN A 273 9.92 4.41 11.41
C ASN A 273 10.96 5.06 10.48
N GLU A 274 12.26 4.89 10.75
CA GLU A 274 13.35 5.44 9.93
C GLU A 274 13.86 4.46 8.83
N ASN A 275 13.34 3.22 8.80
CA ASN A 275 13.69 2.28 7.74
C ASN A 275 13.14 2.72 6.38
N THR A 276 13.90 2.45 5.32
CA THR A 276 13.45 2.70 3.94
C THR A 276 12.64 1.52 3.44
N MET A 277 11.83 1.75 2.40
CA MET A 277 11.08 0.64 1.81
C MET A 277 11.98 -0.45 1.22
N GLU A 278 13.14 -0.09 0.68
CA GLU A 278 14.10 -1.07 0.14
C GLU A 278 14.58 -2.05 1.22
N GLU A 279 14.88 -1.54 2.42
CA GLU A 279 15.30 -2.38 3.56
C GLU A 279 14.18 -3.30 4.05
N VAL A 280 12.94 -2.78 4.05
CA VAL A 280 11.74 -3.56 4.38
C VAL A 280 11.52 -4.64 3.32
N ASP A 281 11.52 -4.31 2.04
CA ASP A 281 11.34 -5.25 0.93
C ASP A 281 12.40 -6.37 0.91
N ASN A 282 13.67 -6.01 1.12
CA ASN A 282 14.76 -6.98 1.28
C ASN A 282 14.48 -7.99 2.40
N THR A 283 13.88 -7.51 3.50
CA THR A 283 13.52 -8.33 4.67
C THR A 283 12.32 -9.23 4.37
N LEU A 284 11.30 -8.70 3.70
CA LEU A 284 10.07 -9.44 3.38
C LEU A 284 10.34 -10.69 2.55
N LYS A 285 11.33 -10.67 1.64
CA LYS A 285 11.77 -11.85 0.88
C LYS A 285 12.28 -12.98 1.79
N LEU A 286 13.09 -12.62 2.78
CA LEU A 286 13.65 -13.57 3.74
C LEU A 286 12.58 -14.05 4.73
N LEU A 287 11.70 -13.15 5.16
CA LEU A 287 10.57 -13.48 6.03
C LEU A 287 9.57 -14.43 5.34
N ALA A 288 9.24 -14.21 4.06
CA ALA A 288 8.40 -15.12 3.28
C ALA A 288 9.01 -16.53 3.21
N THR A 289 10.33 -16.62 3.02
CA THR A 289 11.05 -17.91 3.01
C THR A 289 10.99 -18.60 4.38
N ALA A 290 11.12 -17.85 5.47
CA ALA A 290 10.99 -18.38 6.83
C ALA A 290 9.55 -18.88 7.11
N ILE A 291 8.52 -18.12 6.70
CA ILE A 291 7.12 -18.52 6.81
C ILE A 291 6.84 -19.78 5.99
N PHE A 292 7.35 -19.87 4.75
CA PHE A 292 7.23 -21.07 3.93
C PHE A 292 7.82 -22.30 4.64
N LYS A 293 9.05 -22.20 5.15
CA LYS A 293 9.68 -23.29 5.91
C LYS A 293 8.87 -23.66 7.14
N TYR A 294 8.39 -22.67 7.90
CA TYR A 294 7.53 -22.89 9.05
C TYR A 294 6.28 -23.69 8.67
N LEU A 295 5.57 -23.34 7.59
CA LEU A 295 4.34 -24.03 7.16
C LEU A 295 4.57 -25.44 6.60
N ARG A 296 5.78 -25.74 6.11
CA ARG A 296 6.10 -27.04 5.48
C ARG A 296 6.85 -28.00 6.42
N GLU A 297 7.52 -27.49 7.44
CA GLU A 297 8.24 -28.27 8.45
C GLU A 297 7.44 -28.53 9.74
N SER A 298 6.25 -27.95 9.88
CA SER A 298 5.39 -28.06 11.07
C SER A 298 4.31 -29.13 10.96
#